data_AF-A0A5J4E906-F1
#
_entry.id   AF-A0A5J4E906-F1
#
_cell.length_a   1.000
_cell.length_b   1.000
_cell.length_c   1.000
_cell.angle_alpha   90.00
_cell.angle_beta   90.00
_cell.angle_gamma   90.00
#
_symmetry.space_group_name_H-M   'P 1'
#
loop_
_entity.id
_entity.type
_entity.pdbx_description
1 polymer ?
#
loop_
_entity_poly.entity_id
_entity_poly.type
_entity_poly.pdbx_seq_one_letter_code
_entity_poly.pdbx_strand_id
1 'polypeptide(L)'
;MADPVAGWRVLVGLLRNQGLMHIGLYSEAGRADILAARQILPDAESVTADDIRKSRDDILSLADGHPAAGIRKNLDFFALSTCRDLLFHVHEHRFTLPQIGGCLDELGLELIGFDPGSGRVANLYLQRFANNPRMDSLDNWHRLEQENPALFAGMYEFWVRKR
;
A
#
# COMPACT_ATOMS: atom_id res chain seq x y z
N MET A 1 3.63 -12.85 -3.85
CA MET A 1 3.08 -14.15 -3.36
C MET A 1 1.86 -14.51 -4.19
N ALA A 2 1.46 -15.78 -4.33
CA ALA A 2 0.24 -16.12 -5.09
C ALA A 2 -1.04 -15.82 -4.29
N ASP A 3 -1.06 -16.19 -3.00
CA ASP A 3 -2.16 -15.91 -2.07
C ASP A 3 -1.60 -15.28 -0.78
N PRO A 4 -1.69 -13.95 -0.61
CA PRO A 4 -1.18 -13.27 0.58
C PRO A 4 -1.94 -13.65 1.86
N VAL A 5 -3.23 -13.98 1.78
CA VAL A 5 -4.06 -14.32 2.94
C VAL A 5 -3.71 -15.73 3.44
N ALA A 6 -3.38 -16.66 2.55
CA ALA A 6 -2.82 -17.96 2.95
C ALA A 6 -1.53 -17.82 3.76
N GLY A 7 -0.60 -16.98 3.29
CA GLY A 7 0.63 -16.67 4.04
C GLY A 7 0.35 -16.04 5.39
N TRP A 8 -0.56 -15.05 5.42
CA TRP A 8 -0.94 -14.38 6.66
C TRP A 8 -1.54 -15.35 7.69
N ARG A 9 -2.41 -16.28 7.27
CA ARG A 9 -2.99 -17.31 8.15
C ARG A 9 -1.94 -18.18 8.82
N VAL A 10 -0.90 -18.58 8.08
CA VAL A 10 0.23 -19.33 8.64
C VAL A 10 0.93 -18.51 9.73
N LEU A 11 1.22 -17.24 9.46
CA LEU A 11 1.86 -16.35 10.45
C LEU A 11 1.01 -16.19 11.72
N VAL A 12 -0.32 -16.06 11.59
CA VAL A 12 -1.24 -16.02 12.74
C VAL A 12 -1.22 -17.32 13.54
N GLY A 13 -1.08 -18.47 12.87
CA GLY A 13 -0.90 -19.78 13.50
C GLY A 13 0.35 -19.86 14.38
N LEU A 14 1.41 -19.13 14.03
CA LEU A 14 2.68 -19.08 14.77
C LEU A 14 2.66 -18.08 15.94
N LEU A 15 1.71 -17.15 15.97
CA LEU A 15 1.56 -16.22 17.09
C LEU A 15 1.08 -16.94 18.35
N ARG A 16 1.71 -16.60 19.48
CA ARG A 16 1.19 -16.90 20.82
C ARG A 16 -0.14 -16.17 21.03
N ASN A 17 -0.92 -16.64 22.01
CA ASN A 17 -2.14 -15.94 22.44
C ASN A 17 -1.80 -14.50 22.81
N GLN A 18 -2.62 -13.54 22.38
CA GLN A 18 -2.40 -12.10 22.58
C GLN A 18 -1.11 -11.56 21.93
N GLY A 19 -0.47 -12.34 21.05
CA GLY A 19 0.70 -11.93 20.28
C GLY A 19 0.37 -10.80 19.30
N LEU A 20 1.35 -9.92 19.09
CA LEU A 20 1.24 -8.79 18.17
C LEU A 20 1.92 -9.10 16.85
N MET A 21 1.40 -8.49 15.77
CA MET A 21 2.01 -8.52 14.45
C MET A 21 1.88 -7.13 13.82
N HIS A 22 2.97 -6.65 13.23
CA HIS A 22 2.97 -5.46 12.39
C HIS A 22 2.79 -5.88 10.93
N ILE A 23 1.91 -5.19 10.21
CA ILE A 23 1.49 -5.58 8.87
C ILE A 23 1.59 -4.39 7.94
N GLY A 24 2.25 -4.61 6.80
CA GLY A 24 2.33 -3.69 5.66
C GLY A 24 1.58 -4.26 4.46
N LEU A 25 0.60 -3.52 3.91
CA LEU A 25 -0.16 -3.91 2.72
C LEU A 25 -0.27 -2.74 1.73
N TYR A 26 -0.21 -3.01 0.43
CA TYR A 26 -0.38 -1.95 -0.56
C TYR A 26 -1.86 -1.56 -0.73
N SER A 27 -2.13 -0.25 -0.72
CA SER A 27 -3.47 0.31 -0.98
C SER A 27 -3.81 0.23 -2.46
N GLU A 28 -5.03 -0.21 -2.78
CA GLU A 28 -5.56 -0.14 -4.15
C GLU A 28 -5.61 1.32 -4.66
N ALA A 29 -6.14 2.23 -3.84
CA ALA A 29 -6.24 3.65 -4.19
C ALA A 29 -4.86 4.32 -4.25
N GLY A 30 -3.98 3.99 -3.30
CA GLY A 30 -2.62 4.53 -3.23
C GLY A 30 -1.72 4.12 -4.40
N ARG A 31 -2.09 3.08 -5.16
CA ARG A 31 -1.33 2.56 -6.30
C ARG A 31 -1.85 3.02 -7.66
N ALA A 32 -2.85 3.91 -7.70
CA ALA A 32 -3.51 4.32 -8.95
C ALA A 32 -2.55 4.84 -10.04
N ASP A 33 -1.52 5.59 -9.65
CA ASP A 33 -0.50 6.10 -10.58
C ASP A 33 0.37 4.97 -11.15
N ILE A 34 0.81 4.02 -10.33
CA ILE A 34 1.54 2.82 -10.74
C ILE A 34 0.73 1.98 -11.72
N LEU A 35 -0.56 1.79 -11.44
CA LEU A 35 -1.45 1.04 -12.33
C LEU A 35 -1.59 1.74 -13.68
N ALA A 36 -1.72 3.06 -13.69
CA ALA A 36 -1.75 3.83 -14.91
C ALA A 36 -0.43 3.75 -15.70
N ALA A 37 0.72 3.70 -15.03
CA ALA A 37 1.99 3.46 -15.71
C ALA A 37 2.03 2.06 -16.30
N ARG A 38 1.66 1.01 -15.55
CA ARG A 38 1.67 -0.38 -16.03
C ARG A 38 0.85 -0.59 -17.31
N GLN A 39 -0.13 0.27 -17.61
CA GLN A 39 -0.89 0.22 -18.87
C GLN A 39 -0.11 0.68 -20.10
N ILE A 40 0.95 1.46 -19.94
CA ILE A 40 1.76 2.04 -21.03
C ILE A 40 3.19 1.49 -21.08
N LEU A 41 3.54 0.64 -20.11
CA LEU A 41 4.87 0.05 -19.98
C LEU A 41 4.94 -1.34 -20.66
N PRO A 42 6.16 -1.80 -21.02
CA PRO A 42 6.34 -3.15 -21.53
C PRO A 42 6.01 -4.22 -20.48
N ASP A 43 5.89 -5.47 -20.94
CA ASP A 43 5.63 -6.61 -20.07
C ASP A 43 6.70 -6.76 -18.98
N ALA A 44 6.24 -6.97 -17.75
CA ALA A 44 7.06 -7.12 -16.56
C ALA A 44 7.90 -8.40 -16.56
N GLU A 45 7.43 -9.48 -17.18
CA GLU A 45 8.14 -10.77 -17.15
C GLU A 45 9.44 -10.75 -18.00
N SER A 46 9.48 -9.90 -19.03
CA SER A 46 10.61 -9.82 -19.97
C SER A 46 11.41 -8.52 -19.89
N VAL A 47 11.17 -7.69 -18.88
CA VAL A 47 11.75 -6.34 -18.82
C VAL A 47 13.27 -6.36 -18.59
N THR A 48 14.02 -5.67 -19.45
CA THR A 48 15.48 -5.51 -19.30
C THR A 48 15.84 -4.22 -18.56
N ALA A 49 17.12 -4.05 -18.22
CA ALA A 49 17.61 -2.80 -17.63
C ALA A 49 17.42 -1.58 -18.56
N ASP A 50 17.56 -1.78 -19.88
CA ASP A 50 17.38 -0.71 -20.87
C ASP A 50 15.91 -0.37 -21.05
N ASP A 51 15.01 -1.37 -21.01
CA ASP A 51 13.56 -1.13 -21.00
C ASP A 51 13.14 -0.30 -19.78
N ILE A 52 13.71 -0.57 -18.60
CA ILE A 52 13.42 0.22 -17.39
C ILE A 52 13.89 1.67 -17.55
N ARG A 53 15.08 1.90 -18.13
CA ARG A 53 15.59 3.26 -18.38
C ARG A 53 14.67 4.01 -19.33
N LYS A 54 14.31 3.38 -20.45
CA LYS A 54 13.38 3.96 -21.43
C LYS A 54 12.02 4.25 -20.80
N SER A 55 11.48 3.30 -20.04
CA SER A 55 10.21 3.46 -19.32
C SER A 55 10.23 4.66 -18.38
N ARG A 56 11.36 4.91 -17.71
CA ARG A 56 11.53 6.10 -16.87
C ARG A 56 11.55 7.38 -17.70
N ASP A 57 12.25 7.40 -18.83
CA ASP A 57 12.28 8.57 -19.72
C ASP A 57 10.90 8.89 -20.29
N ASP A 58 10.14 7.86 -20.66
CA ASP A 58 8.75 7.98 -21.12
C ASP A 58 7.87 8.58 -20.01
N ILE A 59 7.97 8.06 -18.78
CA ILE A 59 7.23 8.57 -17.61
C ILE A 59 7.64 10.01 -17.27
N LEU A 60 8.92 10.37 -17.36
CA LEU A 60 9.41 11.73 -17.13
C LEU A 60 8.90 12.72 -18.19
N SER A 61 8.59 12.23 -19.39
CA SER A 61 8.12 13.03 -20.52
C SER A 61 6.60 13.23 -20.56
N LEU A 62 5.83 12.52 -19.72
CA LEU A 62 4.38 12.70 -19.63
C LEU A 62 3.97 14.15 -19.25
N ALA A 63 2.76 14.55 -19.62
CA ALA A 63 2.19 15.79 -19.09
C ALA A 63 1.90 15.66 -17.58
N ASP A 64 2.00 16.74 -16.82
CA ASP A 64 1.76 16.72 -15.36
C ASP A 64 0.36 16.26 -14.96
N GLY A 65 -0.62 16.40 -15.86
CA GLY A 65 -2.00 15.91 -15.66
C GLY A 65 -2.20 14.42 -15.99
N HIS A 66 -1.18 13.72 -16.49
CA HIS A 66 -1.30 12.31 -16.82
C HIS A 66 -1.43 11.48 -15.52
N PRO A 67 -2.34 10.49 -15.44
CA PRO A 67 -2.54 9.70 -14.22
C PRO A 67 -1.27 9.03 -13.68
N ALA A 68 -0.37 8.58 -14.56
CA ALA A 68 0.92 8.00 -14.19
C ALA A 68 2.01 9.01 -13.73
N ALA A 69 1.80 10.32 -13.91
CA ALA A 69 2.82 11.32 -13.59
C ALA A 69 3.13 11.40 -12.08
N GLY A 70 2.23 10.92 -11.22
CA GLY A 70 2.41 10.84 -9.77
C GLY A 70 3.66 10.05 -9.34
N ILE A 71 4.04 9.03 -10.11
CA ILE A 71 5.16 8.13 -9.83
C ILE A 71 6.48 8.87 -9.70
N ARG A 72 6.63 10.02 -10.37
CA ARG A 72 7.84 10.86 -10.30
C ARG A 72 8.18 11.32 -8.88
N LYS A 73 7.20 11.30 -7.98
CA LYS A 73 7.37 11.68 -6.56
C LYS A 73 7.78 10.50 -5.68
N ASN A 74 7.73 9.27 -6.20
CA ASN A 74 8.12 8.08 -5.47
C ASN A 74 9.65 7.92 -5.50
N LEU A 75 10.26 7.71 -4.33
CA LEU A 75 11.71 7.55 -4.21
C LEU A 75 12.22 6.30 -4.92
N ASP A 76 11.42 5.23 -4.97
CA ASP A 76 11.77 3.98 -5.63
C ASP A 76 11.91 4.14 -7.15
N PHE A 77 11.36 5.21 -7.74
CA PHE A 77 11.43 5.48 -9.18
C PHE A 77 12.86 5.74 -9.69
N PHE A 78 13.77 6.20 -8.84
CA PHE A 78 15.04 6.78 -9.30
C PHE A 78 16.20 5.78 -9.39
N ALA A 79 16.17 4.68 -8.62
CA ALA A 79 17.18 3.63 -8.69
C ALA A 79 16.67 2.43 -9.51
N LEU A 80 17.57 1.80 -10.28
CA LEU A 80 17.18 0.74 -11.23
C LEU A 80 16.48 -0.45 -10.56
N SER A 81 17.01 -0.91 -9.42
CA SER A 81 16.47 -2.07 -8.69
C SER A 81 15.10 -1.78 -8.07
N THR A 82 14.95 -0.63 -7.42
CA THR A 82 13.68 -0.24 -6.79
C THR A 82 12.64 0.15 -7.83
N CYS A 83 13.06 0.74 -8.97
CA CYS A 83 12.14 1.09 -10.05
C CYS A 83 11.60 -0.17 -10.74
N ARG A 84 12.45 -1.21 -10.87
CA ARG A 84 12.01 -2.53 -11.33
C ARG A 84 10.90 -3.07 -10.43
N ASP A 85 11.11 -3.04 -9.11
CA ASP A 85 10.13 -3.52 -8.14
C ASP A 85 8.83 -2.68 -8.20
N LEU A 86 8.95 -1.37 -8.18
CA LEU A 86 7.81 -0.45 -8.24
C LEU A 86 6.92 -0.68 -9.47
N LEU A 87 7.51 -0.71 -10.67
CA LEU A 87 6.77 -0.70 -11.93
C LEU A 87 6.46 -2.10 -12.45
N PHE A 88 7.34 -3.08 -12.21
CA PHE A 88 7.29 -4.39 -12.86
C PHE A 88 7.14 -5.56 -11.86
N HIS A 89 6.63 -5.31 -10.65
CA HIS A 89 6.32 -6.39 -9.72
C HIS A 89 5.04 -7.16 -10.10
N VAL A 90 5.23 -8.36 -10.67
CA VAL A 90 4.18 -9.28 -11.16
C VAL A 90 3.25 -9.82 -10.06
N HIS A 91 3.66 -9.76 -8.78
CA HIS A 91 2.89 -10.33 -7.66
C HIS A 91 2.52 -9.31 -6.60
N GLU A 92 2.41 -8.04 -6.99
CA GLU A 92 1.90 -6.99 -6.11
C GLU A 92 0.40 -7.23 -5.84
N HIS A 93 0.08 -7.58 -4.60
CA HIS A 93 -1.30 -7.66 -4.13
C HIS A 93 -1.69 -6.34 -3.47
N ARG A 94 -2.88 -5.86 -3.82
CA ARG A 94 -3.44 -4.62 -3.32
C ARG A 94 -4.70 -4.92 -2.53
N PHE A 95 -4.92 -4.11 -1.51
CA PHE A 95 -6.05 -4.25 -0.61
C PHE A 95 -6.81 -2.94 -0.52
N THR A 96 -8.08 -3.06 -0.17
CA THR A 96 -8.90 -1.97 0.36
C THR A 96 -9.08 -2.15 1.86
N LEU A 97 -9.29 -1.07 2.59
CA LEU A 97 -9.55 -1.14 4.04
C LEU A 97 -10.75 -2.04 4.41
N PRO A 98 -11.88 -2.06 3.65
CA PRO A 98 -12.94 -3.04 3.85
C PRO A 98 -12.49 -4.50 3.68
N GLN A 99 -11.66 -4.81 2.67
CA GLN A 99 -11.10 -6.16 2.49
C GLN A 99 -10.18 -6.55 3.65
N ILE A 100 -9.38 -5.60 4.17
CA ILE A 100 -8.56 -5.82 5.36
C ILE A 100 -9.46 -6.17 6.55
N GLY A 101 -10.57 -5.44 6.75
CA GLY A 101 -11.55 -5.76 7.80
C GLY A 101 -12.04 -7.21 7.73
N GLY A 102 -12.43 -7.67 6.53
CA GLY A 102 -12.83 -9.05 6.30
C GLY A 102 -11.71 -10.07 6.63
N CYS A 103 -10.46 -9.76 6.25
CA CYS A 103 -9.31 -10.61 6.58
C CYS A 103 -9.06 -10.68 8.11
N LEU A 104 -9.18 -9.55 8.82
CA LEU A 104 -8.99 -9.52 10.27
C LEU A 104 -10.04 -10.36 11.00
N ASP A 105 -11.30 -10.27 10.57
CA ASP A 105 -12.38 -11.07 11.14
C ASP A 105 -12.20 -12.57 10.86
N GLU A 106 -11.86 -12.92 9.62
CA GLU A 106 -11.59 -14.31 9.23
C GLU A 106 -10.42 -14.93 10.01
N LEU A 107 -9.37 -14.14 10.25
CA LEU A 107 -8.15 -14.58 10.92
C LEU A 107 -8.20 -14.47 12.46
N GLY A 108 -9.30 -13.99 13.04
CA GLY A 108 -9.44 -13.82 14.48
C GLY A 108 -8.47 -12.78 15.05
N LEU A 109 -8.29 -11.66 14.34
CA LEU A 109 -7.39 -10.58 14.70
C LEU A 109 -8.16 -9.34 15.20
N GLU A 110 -7.55 -8.60 16.10
CA GLU A 110 -8.00 -7.29 16.56
C GLU A 110 -7.05 -6.22 16.04
N LEU A 111 -7.58 -5.17 15.41
CA LEU A 111 -6.80 -3.99 15.05
C LEU A 111 -6.46 -3.20 16.33
N ILE A 112 -5.17 -2.97 16.55
CA ILE A 112 -4.67 -2.19 17.70
C ILE A 112 -4.55 -0.70 17.36
N GLY A 113 -4.20 -0.40 16.11
CA GLY A 113 -4.02 0.96 15.58
C GLY A 113 -3.15 0.97 14.34
N PHE A 114 -3.29 2.02 13.53
CA PHE A 114 -2.39 2.28 12.40
C PHE A 114 -1.09 2.94 12.86
N ASP A 115 -0.01 2.61 12.16
CA ASP A 115 1.28 3.27 12.24
C ASP A 115 1.55 3.96 10.90
N PRO A 116 1.04 5.18 10.66
CA PRO A 116 1.04 5.77 9.32
C PRO A 116 2.43 6.21 8.83
N GLY A 117 3.52 5.91 9.55
CA GLY A 117 4.92 6.20 9.19
C GLY A 117 5.28 7.69 9.10
N SER A 118 4.28 8.58 9.11
CA SER A 118 4.41 10.02 8.93
C SER A 118 3.54 10.76 9.94
N GLY A 119 4.17 11.67 10.70
CA GLY A 119 3.46 12.58 11.59
C GLY A 119 2.42 13.44 10.88
N ARG A 120 2.58 13.72 9.58
CA ARG A 120 1.59 14.47 8.78
C ARG A 120 0.28 13.68 8.62
N VAL A 121 0.38 12.38 8.32
CA VAL A 121 -0.80 11.52 8.14
C VAL A 121 -1.49 11.28 9.49
N ALA A 122 -0.72 11.04 10.55
CA ALA A 122 -1.26 10.95 11.91
C ALA A 122 -2.00 12.23 12.33
N ASN A 123 -1.40 13.40 12.11
CA ASN A 123 -2.03 14.68 12.42
C ASN A 123 -3.32 14.91 11.63
N LEU A 124 -3.32 14.58 10.33
CA LEU A 124 -4.52 14.67 9.49
C LEU A 124 -5.65 13.80 10.04
N TYR A 125 -5.34 12.56 10.44
CA TYR A 125 -6.32 11.67 11.05
C TYR A 125 -6.87 12.25 12.37
N LEU A 126 -5.99 12.69 13.27
CA LEU A 126 -6.38 13.22 14.57
C LEU A 126 -7.20 14.51 14.48
N GLN A 127 -6.96 15.34 13.46
CA GLN A 127 -7.80 16.50 13.16
C GLN A 127 -9.21 16.10 12.72
N ARG A 128 -9.33 15.02 11.94
CA ARG A 128 -10.62 14.55 11.41
C ARG A 128 -11.42 13.74 12.43
N PHE A 129 -10.74 12.95 13.27
CA PHE A 129 -11.33 11.95 14.17
C PHE A 129 -10.77 12.07 15.59
N ALA A 130 -10.87 13.25 16.19
CA ALA A 130 -10.33 13.53 17.53
C ALA A 130 -10.89 12.63 18.65
N ASN A 131 -12.07 12.01 18.44
CA ASN A 131 -12.69 11.07 19.37
C ASN A 131 -12.09 9.65 19.31
N ASN A 132 -11.21 9.35 18.35
CA ASN A 132 -10.54 8.06 18.22
C ASN A 132 -9.00 8.22 18.10
N PRO A 133 -8.32 8.70 19.16
CA PRO A 133 -6.87 8.95 19.10
C PRO A 133 -6.02 7.67 18.95
N ARG A 134 -6.60 6.49 19.18
CA ARG A 134 -5.94 5.19 18.98
C ARG A 134 -5.73 4.82 17.51
N MET A 135 -6.45 5.48 16.61
CA MET A 135 -6.36 5.23 15.16
C MET A 135 -6.66 3.77 14.78
N ASP A 136 -7.57 3.13 15.50
CA ASP A 136 -7.91 1.71 15.43
C ASP A 136 -9.25 1.44 14.70
N SER A 137 -9.71 2.40 13.90
CA SER A 137 -10.93 2.27 13.10
C SER A 137 -10.63 2.25 11.60
N LEU A 138 -10.83 1.09 10.97
CA LEU A 138 -10.71 0.95 9.51
C LEU A 138 -11.69 1.85 8.75
N ASP A 139 -12.90 2.07 9.29
CA ASP A 139 -13.90 2.94 8.68
C ASP A 139 -13.46 4.41 8.65
N ASN A 140 -12.83 4.89 9.74
CA ASN A 140 -12.29 6.24 9.78
C ASN A 140 -11.17 6.41 8.77
N TRP A 141 -10.24 5.45 8.71
CA TRP A 141 -9.18 5.45 7.70
C TRP A 141 -9.73 5.38 6.27
N HIS A 142 -10.79 4.61 6.05
CA HIS A 142 -11.40 4.46 4.74
C HIS A 142 -12.02 5.76 4.26
N ARG A 143 -12.76 6.46 5.13
CA ARG A 143 -13.28 7.80 4.83
C ARG A 143 -12.15 8.78 4.50
N LEU A 144 -11.06 8.75 5.25
CA LEU A 144 -9.95 9.66 5.02
C LEU A 144 -9.22 9.38 3.69
N GLU A 145 -9.08 8.10 3.32
CA GLU A 145 -8.53 7.68 2.04
C GLU A 145 -9.43 8.03 0.86
N GLN A 146 -10.76 7.92 1.00
CA GLN A 146 -11.70 8.38 -0.02
C GLN A 146 -11.56 9.88 -0.31
N GLU A 147 -11.32 10.69 0.73
CA GLU A 147 -11.03 12.12 0.61
C GLU A 147 -9.61 12.40 0.07
N ASN A 148 -8.67 11.46 0.25
CA ASN A 148 -7.25 11.60 -0.07
C ASN A 148 -6.69 10.29 -0.68
N PRO A 149 -6.92 9.98 -1.97
CA PRO A 149 -6.55 8.68 -2.53
C PRO A 149 -5.05 8.33 -2.45
N ALA A 150 -4.17 9.34 -2.44
CA ALA A 150 -2.72 9.17 -2.32
C ALA A 150 -2.23 9.07 -0.85
N LEU A 151 -3.14 9.01 0.13
CA LEU A 151 -2.80 8.99 1.56
C LEU A 151 -1.86 7.82 1.91
N PHE A 152 -2.09 6.66 1.29
CA PHE A 152 -1.34 5.43 1.49
C PHE A 152 -0.54 5.02 0.25
N ALA A 153 0.03 6.00 -0.47
CA ALA A 153 0.88 5.73 -1.64
C ALA A 153 2.09 4.82 -1.33
N GLY A 154 2.58 4.87 -0.08
CA GLY A 154 3.54 3.89 0.44
C GLY A 154 2.87 2.54 0.68
N MET A 155 2.20 2.42 1.84
CA MET A 155 1.45 1.24 2.29
C MET A 155 0.49 1.60 3.42
N TYR A 156 -0.49 0.72 3.67
CA TYR A 156 -1.12 0.62 4.98
C TYR A 156 -0.14 -0.06 5.93
N GLU A 157 0.12 0.57 7.07
CA GLU A 157 0.93 0.01 8.16
C GLU A 157 0.11 0.03 9.44
N PHE A 158 -0.04 -1.12 10.08
CA PHE A 158 -0.87 -1.25 11.28
C PHE A 158 -0.47 -2.44 12.14
N TRP A 159 -0.82 -2.33 13.43
CA TRP A 159 -0.61 -3.37 14.42
C TRP A 159 -1.90 -4.15 14.66
N VAL A 160 -1.77 -5.47 14.71
CA VAL A 160 -2.86 -6.38 15.07
C VAL A 160 -2.48 -7.25 16.25
N ARG A 161 -3.49 -7.74 16.97
CA ARG A 161 -3.36 -8.71 18.04
C ARG A 161 -4.18 -9.95 17.76
N LYS A 162 -3.59 -11.12 18.01
CA LYS A 162 -4.33 -12.39 17.99
C LYS A 162 -5.30 -12.45 19.17
N ARG A 163 -6.59 -12.64 18.87
CA ARG A 163 -7.63 -12.85 19.88
C ARG A 163 -7.34 -14.12 20.68
#